data_AF-A0A562N7S5-F1
#
_entry.id   AF-A0A562N7S5-F1
#
_cell.length_a   1.000
_cell.length_b   1.000
_cell.length_c   1.000
_cell.angle_alpha   90.00
_cell.angle_beta   90.00
_cell.angle_gamma   90.00
#
_symmetry.space_group_name_H-M   'P 1'
#
loop_
_entity.id
_entity.type
_entity.pdbx_description
1 polymer ?
#
loop_
_entity_poly.entity_id
_entity_poly.type
_entity_poly.pdbx_seq_one_letter_code
_entity_poly.pdbx_strand_id
1 'polypeptide(L)' 'MLNEPLQRRMAERAGMTIAESAGSHAVYVSHPKEVADLIETAASAK' A
#
# COMPACT_ATOMS: atom_id res chain seq x y z
N MET A 1 -9.08 6.35 8.07
CA MET A 1 -7.92 6.26 7.16
C MET A 1 -7.43 7.66 6.86
N LEU A 2 -6.12 7.88 6.67
CA LEU A 2 -5.62 9.11 6.06
C LEU A 2 -6.27 9.26 4.67
N ASN A 3 -6.58 10.47 4.21
CA ASN A 3 -7.05 10.65 2.84
C ASN A 3 -5.92 10.31 1.84
N GLU A 4 -6.29 9.74 0.69
CA GLU A 4 -5.36 9.26 -0.34
C GLU A 4 -4.32 10.31 -0.78
N PRO A 5 -4.66 11.58 -1.04
CA PRO A 5 -3.67 12.61 -1.38
C PRO A 5 -2.60 12.83 -0.30
N LEU A 6 -2.96 12.71 0.99
CA LEU A 6 -2.01 12.86 2.09
C LEU A 6 -1.08 11.65 2.18
N GLN A 7 -1.61 10.43 1.99
CA GLN A 7 -0.79 9.21 1.95
C GLN A 7 0.24 9.27 0.83
N ARG A 8 -0.17 9.66 -0.39
CA ARG A 8 0.73 9.81 -1.54
C ARG A 8 1.84 10.82 -1.25
N ARG A 9 1.51 12.02 -0.76
CA ARG A 9 2.50 13.04 -0.41
C ARG A 9 3.50 12.58 0.66
N MET A 10 3.04 11.79 1.65
CA MET A 10 3.92 11.24 2.67
C MET A 10 4.91 10.23 2.10
N ALA A 11 4.44 9.34 1.20
CA ALA A 11 5.27 8.34 0.53
C ALA A 11 6.30 8.98 -0.41
N GLU A 12 5.88 9.95 -1.23
CA GLU A 12 6.77 10.72 -2.11
C GLU A 12 7.89 11.41 -1.35
N ARG A 13 7.56 12.10 -0.24
CA ARG A 13 8.56 12.77 0.62
C ARG A 13 9.57 11.78 1.21
N ALA A 14 9.15 10.55 1.46
CA ALA A 14 10.00 9.49 1.99
C ALA A 14 10.81 8.75 0.92
N GLY A 15 10.63 9.06 -0.37
CA GLY A 15 11.31 8.37 -1.47
C GLY A 15 10.86 6.92 -1.64
N MET A 16 9.66 6.58 -1.19
CA MET A 16 9.13 5.22 -1.25
C MET A 16 8.63 4.84 -2.65
N THR A 17 8.68 3.56 -2.98
CA THR A 17 7.91 3.00 -4.10
C THR A 17 6.42 2.99 -3.74
N ILE A 18 5.58 3.52 -4.62
CA ILE A 18 4.12 3.63 -4.38
C ILE A 18 3.39 2.54 -5.16
N ALA A 19 2.55 1.77 -4.46
CA ALA A 19 1.61 0.81 -5.03
C ALA A 19 0.23 1.05 -4.42
N GLU A 20 -0.81 0.98 -5.25
CA GLU A 20 -2.19 1.30 -4.86
C GLU A 20 -3.11 0.11 -5.07
N SER A 21 -4.03 -0.08 -4.13
CA SER A 21 -5.05 -1.14 -4.13
C SER A 21 -6.40 -0.52 -3.78
N ALA A 22 -7.45 -0.98 -4.46
CA ALA A 22 -8.81 -0.54 -4.15
C ALA A 22 -9.29 -1.19 -2.84
N GLY A 23 -9.72 -0.40 -1.86
CA GLY A 23 -10.13 -0.94 -0.57
C GLY A 23 -10.73 0.08 0.38
N SER A 24 -11.19 -0.40 1.52
CA SER A 24 -11.71 0.41 2.63
C SER A 24 -10.79 0.27 3.86
N HIS A 25 -11.29 0.59 5.06
CA HIS A 25 -10.49 0.73 6.28
C HIS A 25 -9.57 -0.46 6.61
N ALA A 26 -10.01 -1.68 6.31
CA ALA A 26 -9.29 -2.90 6.61
C ALA A 26 -9.09 -3.74 5.33
N VAL A 27 -8.26 -3.23 4.40
CA VAL A 27 -7.98 -3.90 3.11
C VAL A 27 -7.40 -5.31 3.28
N TYR A 28 -6.67 -5.59 4.37
CA TYR A 28 -6.17 -6.94 4.68
C TYR A 28 -7.27 -7.94 5.08
N VAL A 29 -8.47 -7.48 5.43
CA VAL A 29 -9.64 -8.33 5.69
C VAL A 29 -10.45 -8.55 4.42
N SER A 30 -10.68 -7.50 3.63
CA SER A 30 -11.49 -7.57 2.42
C SER A 30 -10.75 -8.14 1.21
N HIS A 31 -9.43 -7.92 1.12
CA HIS A 31 -8.56 -8.34 0.02
C HIS A 31 -7.25 -8.97 0.56
N PRO A 32 -7.35 -10.04 1.39
CA PRO A 32 -6.18 -10.61 2.07
C PRO A 32 -5.10 -11.11 1.10
N LYS A 33 -5.50 -11.69 -0.04
CA LYS A 33 -4.56 -12.20 -1.05
C LYS A 33 -3.76 -11.06 -1.70
N GLU A 34 -4.42 -9.98 -2.08
CA GLU A 34 -3.77 -8.83 -2.71
C GLU A 34 -2.75 -8.17 -1.78
N VAL A 35 -3.09 -8.07 -0.49
CA VAL A 35 -2.16 -7.56 0.52
C VAL A 35 -0.96 -8.50 0.70
N ALA A 36 -1.17 -9.82 0.73
CA ALA A 36 -0.08 -10.78 0.83
C ALA A 36 0.87 -10.71 -0.38
N ASP A 37 0.31 -10.70 -1.59
CA ASP A 37 1.07 -10.62 -2.85
C ASP A 37 1.89 -9.30 -2.91
N LEU A 38 1.34 -8.18 -2.41
CA LEU A 38 2.04 -6.90 -2.32
C LEU A 38 3.23 -6.94 -1.32
N ILE A 39 3.05 -7.59 -0.16
CA ILE A 39 4.11 -7.74 0.84
C ILE A 39 5.25 -8.61 0.29
N GLU A 40 4.93 -9.73 -0.37
CA GLU A 40 5.94 -10.59 -1.00
C GLU A 40 6.73 -9.83 -2.07
N THR A 41 6.04 -9.07 -2.90
CA THR A 41 6.67 -8.20 -3.92
C THR A 41 7.64 -7.22 -3.26
N ALA A 42 7.21 -6.50 -2.24
CA ALA A 42 8.04 -5.54 -1.52
C ALA A 42 9.25 -6.20 -0.83
N ALA A 43 9.07 -7.38 -0.23
CA ALA A 43 10.15 -8.14 0.41
C ALA A 43 11.20 -8.66 -0.58
N SER A 44 10.81 -8.88 -1.83
CA SER A 44 11.70 -9.35 -2.90
C SER A 44 12.43 -8.22 -3.65
N ALA A 45 12.02 -6.96 -3.44
CA ALA A 45 12.64 -5.81 -4.06
C ALA A 45 14.06 -5.60 -3.47
N LYS A 46 15.08 -5.60 -4.33
CA LYS A 46 16.48 -5.37 -3.98
C LYS A 46 16.84 -3.88 -3.99
#